data_AF-A0A6H5JWR6-F1
#
_entry.id   AF-A0A6H5JWR6-F1
#
_cell.length_a   1.000
_cell.length_b   1.000
_cell.length_c   1.000
_cell.angle_alpha   90.00
_cell.angle_beta   90.00
_cell.angle_gamma   90.00
#
_symmetry.space_group_name_H-M   'P 1'
#
loop_
_entity.id
_entity.type
_entity.pdbx_description
1 polymer ?
#
loop_
_entity_poly.entity_id
_entity_poly.type
_entity_poly.pdbx_seq_one_letter_code
_entity_poly.pdbx_strand_id
1 'polypeptide(L)'
;MARLFAKIKKGVYSFHDEYWSDISPEAKDLIAKMLTVDPNKRLTADQALEHPYLKIDTTVLEGNNMDQNLGRMKLFNARRKFKSAIQTVIVADRLRKFTEGMASMSTA
;
A
#
# COMPACT_ATOMS: atom_id res chain seq x y z
N MET A 1 0.84 15.67 6.06
CA MET A 1 0.77 14.38 6.79
C MET A 1 -0.46 14.26 7.69
N ALA A 2 -0.87 15.32 8.41
CA ALA A 2 -2.00 15.28 9.35
C ALA A 2 -3.33 14.73 8.78
N ARG A 3 -3.71 15.09 7.54
CA ARG A 3 -4.97 14.63 6.92
C ARG A 3 -5.00 13.12 6.63
N LEU A 4 -3.89 12.53 6.18
CA LEU A 4 -3.81 11.09 5.90
C LEU A 4 -3.86 10.29 7.20
N PHE A 5 -3.06 10.69 8.19
CA PHE A 5 -3.00 10.01 9.48
C PHE A 5 -4.34 10.06 10.23
N ALA A 6 -5.09 11.17 10.09
CA ALA A 6 -6.45 11.28 10.60
C ALA A 6 -7.42 10.32 9.90
N LYS A 7 -7.33 10.15 8.57
CA LYS A 7 -8.16 9.18 7.83
C LYS A 7 -7.88 7.74 8.27
N ILE A 8 -6.60 7.38 8.42
CA ILE A 8 -6.18 6.04 8.88
C ILE A 8 -6.76 5.76 10.27
N LYS A 9 -6.58 6.69 11.23
CA LYS A 9 -7.10 6.52 12.60
C LYS A 9 -8.62 6.42 12.68
N LYS A 10 -9.34 7.10 11.77
CA LYS A 10 -10.80 7.01 11.70
C LYS A 10 -11.31 5.74 11.00
N GLY A 11 -10.45 5.01 10.28
CA GLY A 11 -10.85 3.84 9.49
C GLY A 11 -11.82 4.18 8.36
N VAL A 12 -11.85 5.42 7.88
CA VAL A 12 -12.79 5.85 6.84
C VAL A 12 -12.20 5.57 5.46
N TYR A 13 -12.77 4.60 4.76
CA TYR A 13 -12.50 4.26 3.36
C TYR A 13 -13.83 3.93 2.66
N SER A 14 -13.81 3.92 1.32
CA SER A 14 -14.96 3.56 0.50
C SER A 14 -14.51 2.80 -0.75
N PHE A 15 -15.29 1.79 -1.12
CA PHE A 15 -15.14 1.06 -2.38
C PHE A 15 -15.84 1.87 -3.48
N HIS A 16 -15.08 2.67 -4.22
CA HIS A 16 -15.63 3.53 -5.27
C HIS A 16 -16.00 2.69 -6.50
N ASP A 17 -17.22 2.82 -7.01
CA ASP A 17 -17.73 1.98 -8.10
C ASP A 17 -16.87 2.05 -9.37
N GLU A 18 -16.26 3.20 -9.68
CA GLU A 18 -15.32 3.38 -10.81
C GLU A 18 -14.19 2.32 -10.83
N TYR A 19 -13.80 1.79 -9.68
CA TYR A 19 -12.69 0.85 -9.54
C TYR A 19 -13.08 -0.49 -8.94
N TRP A 20 -14.26 -0.58 -8.33
CA TRP A 20 -14.68 -1.72 -7.52
C TRP A 20 -15.98 -2.35 -8.02
N SER A 21 -16.58 -1.89 -9.11
CA SER A 21 -17.80 -2.48 -9.68
C SER A 21 -17.65 -3.97 -9.94
N ASP A 22 -16.52 -4.37 -10.50
CA ASP A 22 -16.28 -5.73 -11.01
C ASP A 22 -15.64 -6.65 -9.96
N ILE A 23 -15.44 -6.14 -8.74
CA ILE A 23 -14.84 -6.88 -7.63
C ILE A 23 -15.92 -7.55 -6.81
N SER A 24 -15.72 -8.84 -6.51
CA SER A 24 -16.73 -9.65 -5.82
C SER A 24 -17.09 -9.11 -4.42
N PRO A 25 -18.33 -9.29 -3.96
CA PRO A 25 -18.76 -8.89 -2.62
C PRO A 25 -17.90 -9.53 -1.51
N GLU A 26 -17.50 -10.79 -1.69
CA GLU A 26 -16.69 -11.55 -0.72
C GLU A 26 -15.29 -10.95 -0.58
N ALA A 27 -14.72 -10.44 -1.67
CA ALA A 27 -13.44 -9.73 -1.65
C ALA A 27 -13.53 -8.43 -0.83
N LYS A 28 -14.61 -7.66 -1.06
CA LYS A 28 -14.88 -6.40 -0.34
C LYS A 28 -15.09 -6.66 1.15
N ASP A 29 -15.83 -7.72 1.48
CA ASP A 29 -16.09 -8.14 2.86
C ASP A 29 -14.80 -8.54 3.59
N LEU A 30 -13.93 -9.35 2.96
CA LEU A 30 -12.64 -9.73 3.53
C LEU A 30 -11.79 -8.49 3.84
N ILE A 31 -11.66 -7.57 2.87
CA ILE A 31 -10.89 -6.33 3.05
C ILE A 31 -11.49 -5.50 4.19
N ALA A 32 -12.81 -5.42 4.28
CA ALA A 32 -13.46 -4.64 5.31
C ALA A 32 -13.17 -5.18 6.73
N LYS A 33 -13.21 -6.50 6.90
CA LYS A 33 -12.87 -7.18 8.16
C LYS A 33 -11.39 -7.01 8.53
N MET A 34 -10.49 -7.00 7.55
CA MET A 34 -9.04 -6.76 7.76
C MET A 34 -8.73 -5.30 8.12
N LEU A 35 -9.50 -4.34 7.59
CA LEU A 35 -9.35 -2.91 7.87
C LEU A 35 -10.14 -2.43 9.10
N THR A 36 -10.58 -3.34 9.97
CA THR A 36 -11.22 -3.00 11.25
C THR A 36 -10.27 -2.22 12.16
N VAL A 37 -10.73 -1.06 12.66
CA VAL A 37 -9.94 -0.16 13.51
C VAL A 37 -9.57 -0.82 14.84
N ASP A 38 -10.55 -1.43 15.50
CA ASP A 38 -10.35 -2.16 16.76
C ASP A 38 -9.57 -3.46 16.50
N PRO A 39 -8.33 -3.59 17.02
CA PRO A 39 -7.51 -4.78 16.76
C PRO A 39 -8.10 -6.05 17.37
N ASN A 40 -8.89 -5.96 18.44
CA ASN A 40 -9.52 -7.14 19.06
C ASN A 40 -10.69 -7.69 18.24
N LYS A 41 -11.26 -6.85 17.37
CA LYS A 41 -12.34 -7.22 16.43
C LYS A 41 -11.82 -7.47 15.02
N ARG A 42 -10.55 -7.15 14.75
CA ARG A 42 -9.94 -7.33 13.45
C ARG A 42 -9.75 -8.81 13.20
N LEU A 43 -10.05 -9.21 11.97
CA LEU A 43 -9.87 -10.57 11.50
C LEU A 43 -8.42 -11.02 11.73
N THR A 44 -8.23 -12.17 12.38
CA THR A 44 -6.91 -12.80 12.51
C THR A 44 -6.48 -13.46 11.20
N ALA A 45 -5.21 -13.80 11.09
CA ALA A 45 -4.69 -14.50 9.90
C ALA A 45 -5.41 -15.85 9.68
N ASP A 46 -5.60 -16.64 10.75
CA ASP A 46 -6.28 -17.93 10.67
C ASP A 46 -7.74 -17.76 10.24
N GLN A 47 -8.45 -16.77 10.79
CA GLN A 47 -9.82 -16.47 10.38
C GLN A 47 -9.91 -15.97 8.94
N ALA A 48 -8.88 -15.26 8.46
CA ALA A 48 -8.81 -14.79 7.08
C ALA A 48 -8.64 -15.96 6.10
N LEU A 49 -7.77 -16.92 6.41
CA LEU A 49 -7.59 -18.14 5.62
C LEU A 49 -8.89 -18.95 5.49
N GLU A 50 -9.71 -18.92 6.54
CA GLU A 50 -11.01 -19.59 6.54
C GLU A 50 -12.12 -18.83 5.79
N HIS A 51 -11.83 -17.62 5.31
CA HIS A 51 -12.82 -16.76 4.66
C HIS A 51 -13.23 -17.31 3.28
N PRO A 52 -14.53 -17.25 2.89
CA PRO A 52 -15.01 -17.75 1.60
C PRO A 52 -14.22 -17.26 0.41
N TYR A 53 -13.80 -15.99 0.40
CA TYR A 53 -12.98 -15.41 -0.65
C TYR A 53 -11.64 -16.14 -0.90
N LEU A 54 -10.96 -16.60 0.17
CA LEU A 54 -9.69 -17.34 0.05
C LEU A 54 -9.90 -18.84 -0.16
N LYS A 55 -11.12 -19.34 0.08
CA LYS A 55 -11.52 -20.74 -0.15
C LYS A 55 -12.19 -20.97 -1.50
N ILE A 56 -12.26 -19.95 -2.36
CA ILE A 56 -12.84 -20.09 -3.71
C ILE A 56 -12.05 -21.13 -4.50
N ASP A 57 -12.78 -22.02 -5.19
CA ASP A 57 -12.21 -23.00 -6.10
C ASP A 57 -11.45 -22.30 -7.23
N THR A 58 -10.19 -22.67 -7.43
CA THR A 58 -9.29 -22.08 -8.44
C THR A 58 -9.83 -22.14 -9.86
N THR A 59 -10.74 -23.07 -10.14
CA THR A 59 -11.42 -23.19 -11.45
C THR A 59 -12.30 -21.98 -11.79
N VAL A 60 -12.78 -21.22 -10.78
CA VAL A 60 -13.57 -19.99 -10.97
C VAL A 60 -12.69 -18.80 -11.36
N LEU A 61 -11.36 -18.89 -11.18
CA LEU A 61 -10.43 -17.78 -11.39
C LEU A 61 -9.91 -17.67 -12.82
N GLU A 62 -10.10 -18.69 -13.66
CA GLU A 62 -9.50 -18.79 -15.01
C GLU A 62 -10.13 -17.87 -16.08
N GLY A 63 -11.12 -17.05 -15.72
CA GLY A 63 -11.80 -16.13 -16.65
C GLY A 63 -11.58 -14.63 -16.42
N ASN A 64 -10.87 -14.23 -15.36
CA ASN A 64 -10.85 -12.83 -14.92
C ASN A 64 -9.66 -12.04 -15.49
N ASN A 65 -9.91 -11.20 -16.50
CA ASN A 65 -8.90 -10.30 -17.06
C ASN A 65 -8.59 -9.12 -16.12
N MET A 66 -7.47 -9.20 -15.39
CA MET A 66 -6.96 -8.16 -14.46
C MET A 66 -6.16 -7.03 -15.16
N ASP A 67 -6.20 -6.94 -16.49
CA ASP A 67 -5.31 -6.06 -17.27
C ASP A 67 -5.38 -4.58 -16.88
N GLN A 68 -6.57 -4.06 -16.57
CA GLN A 68 -6.73 -2.67 -16.11
C GLN A 68 -6.04 -2.43 -14.74
N ASN A 69 -6.11 -3.40 -13.84
CA ASN A 69 -5.47 -3.32 -12.52
C ASN A 69 -3.95 -3.46 -12.63
N LEU A 70 -3.45 -4.26 -13.59
CA LEU A 70 -2.03 -4.43 -13.85
C LEU A 70 -1.37 -3.12 -14.32
N GLY A 71 -2.01 -2.35 -15.19
CA GLY A 71 -1.52 -1.03 -15.62
C GLY A 71 -1.36 -0.05 -14.46
N ARG A 72 -2.35 0.03 -13.57
CA ARG A 72 -2.30 0.86 -12.36
C ARG A 72 -1.22 0.39 -11.39
N MET A 73 -1.04 -0.91 -11.23
CA MET A 73 0.03 -1.48 -10.40
C MET A 73 1.42 -1.12 -10.94
N LYS A 74 1.62 -1.17 -12.26
CA LYS A 74 2.87 -0.73 -12.92
C LYS A 74 3.16 0.75 -12.64
N LEU A 75 2.16 1.63 -12.80
CA LEU A 75 2.31 3.07 -12.53
C LEU A 75 2.60 3.35 -11.05
N PHE A 76 1.91 2.67 -10.12
CA PHE A 76 2.17 2.77 -8.69
C PHE A 76 3.62 2.38 -8.36
N ASN A 77 4.09 1.25 -8.89
CA ASN A 77 5.45 0.77 -8.70
C ASN A 77 6.49 1.74 -9.29
N ALA A 78 6.24 2.30 -10.48
CA ALA A 78 7.11 3.31 -11.07
C ALA A 78 7.21 4.56 -10.17
N ARG A 79 6.06 5.08 -9.69
CA ARG A 79 6.03 6.23 -8.78
C ARG A 79 6.75 5.95 -7.46
N ARG A 80 6.55 4.76 -6.88
CA ARG A 80 7.24 4.33 -5.65
C ARG A 80 8.76 4.29 -5.85
N LYS A 81 9.24 3.67 -6.94
CA LYS A 81 10.68 3.56 -7.24
C LYS A 81 11.32 4.93 -7.52
N PHE A 82 10.65 5.77 -8.30
CA PHE A 82 11.13 7.12 -8.60
C PHE A 82 11.29 7.98 -7.34
N LYS A 83 10.28 7.97 -6.46
CA LYS A 83 10.36 8.68 -5.17
C LYS A 83 11.54 8.18 -4.32
N SER A 84 11.76 6.87 -4.28
CA SER A 84 12.90 6.28 -3.57
C SER A 84 14.23 6.78 -4.12
N ALA A 85 14.40 6.80 -5.44
CA ALA A 85 15.63 7.25 -6.09
C ALA A 85 15.94 8.73 -5.77
N ILE A 86 14.92 9.61 -5.82
CA ILE A 86 15.07 11.02 -5.43
C ILE A 86 15.53 11.14 -3.98
N GLN A 87 14.91 10.40 -3.06
CA GLN A 87 15.29 10.45 -1.65
C GLN A 87 16.73 10.00 -1.44
N THR A 88 17.19 8.96 -2.16
CA THR A 88 18.58 8.52 -2.12
C THR A 88 19.54 9.62 -2.58
N VAL A 89 19.25 10.31 -3.69
CA VAL A 89 20.09 11.42 -4.18
C VAL A 89 20.13 12.57 -3.18
N ILE A 90 18.99 12.94 -2.58
CA ILE A 90 18.94 13.98 -1.55
C ILE A 90 19.78 13.61 -0.33
N VAL A 91 19.71 12.36 0.12
CA VAL A 91 20.51 11.88 1.26
C VAL A 91 22.00 11.88 0.90
N ALA A 92 22.36 11.43 -0.30
CA ALA A 92 23.75 11.44 -0.77
C ALA A 92 24.32 12.87 -0.83
N ASP A 93 23.57 13.85 -1.35
CA ASP A 93 24.00 15.25 -1.38
C ASP A 93 24.14 15.85 0.03
N ARG A 94 23.23 15.50 0.95
CA ARG A 94 23.33 15.92 2.36
C ARG A 94 24.56 15.33 3.04
N LEU A 95 24.84 14.05 2.82
CA LEU A 95 26.04 13.40 3.35
C LEU A 95 27.31 14.03 2.79
N ARG A 96 27.35 14.28 1.47
CA ARG A 96 28.48 14.97 0.83
C ARG A 96 28.74 16.35 1.47
N LYS A 97 27.70 17.18 1.61
CA LYS A 97 27.81 18.51 2.25
C LYS A 97 28.26 18.41 3.71
N PHE A 98 27.78 17.40 4.44
CA PHE A 98 28.19 17.14 5.81
C PHE A 98 29.68 16.77 5.88
N THR A 99 30.15 15.88 5.01
CA THR A 99 31.57 15.48 4.95
C THR A 99 32.49 16.63 4.51
N GLU A 100 32.06 17.47 3.57
CA GLU A 100 32.79 18.68 3.16
C GLU A 100 32.90 19.69 4.31
N GLY A 101 31.82 19.89 5.08
CA GLY A 101 31.83 20.72 6.28
C GLY A 101 32.78 20.19 7.36
N MET A 102 32.80 18.88 7.60
CA MET A 102 33.75 18.26 8.53
C MET A 102 35.21 18.43 8.10
N ALA A 103 35.50 18.25 6.80
CA ALA A 103 36.85 18.45 6.28
C ALA A 103 37.32 19.90 6.47
N SER A 104 36.45 20.88 6.25
CA SER A 104 36.77 22.30 6.44
C SER A 104 37.02 22.71 7.90
N MET A 105 36.39 22.04 8.87
CA MET A 105 36.62 22.26 10.31
C MET A 105 37.87 21.56 10.84
N SER A 106 38.36 20.51 10.19
CA SER A 106 39.59 19.82 10.58
C SER A 106 40.86 20.51 10.07
N THR A 107 40.72 21.44 9.11
CA THR A 107 41.83 22.22 8.53
C THR A 107 41.95 23.64 9.11
N ALA A 108 41.11 24.00 10.09
CA ALA A 108 41.15 25.25 10.84
C ALA A 108 41.62 24.98 12.27
#